data_AF-A0A353REU0-F1
#
_entry.id   AF-A0A353REU0-F1
#
_cell.length_a   1.000
_cell.length_b   1.000
_cell.length_c   1.000
_cell.angle_alpha   90.00
_cell.angle_beta   90.00
_cell.angle_gamma   90.00
#
_symmetry.space_group_name_H-M   'P 1'
#
loop_
_entity.id
_entity.type
_entity.pdbx_description
1 polymer ?
#
loop_
_entity_poly.entity_id
_entity_poly.type
_entity_poly.pdbx_seq_one_letter_code
_entity_poly.pdbx_strand_id
1 'polypeptide(L)'
;MLNGTKLFSCYNFPPFILHGFCCRCKGRKFFYRHFTYNITTDGGSWMKILVINAGSSSLKYQLIDMDTEKMMAKGICDRIGTEESFIKYQKAGESAKKTPRAIPNHVQAFRLVTQALVDPKKGVISDLSEISAVGHRVVQGGAIFDHSVLVTDEVIRQIQSLIPLAPLHNKPEADAILACREVFGKKMPQCVV
;
A
#
# COMPACT_ATOMS: atom_id res chain seq x y z
N MET A 1 -7.92 32.22 16.87
CA MET A 1 -7.42 32.05 15.49
C MET A 1 -7.12 30.57 15.30
N LEU A 2 -8.03 29.82 14.66
CA LEU A 2 -7.86 28.40 14.36
C LEU A 2 -7.54 28.28 12.86
N ASN A 3 -6.32 27.85 12.55
CA ASN A 3 -5.81 27.79 11.19
C ASN A 3 -6.52 26.69 10.37
N GLY A 4 -7.39 27.14 9.47
CA GLY A 4 -7.62 26.59 8.12
C GLY A 4 -7.71 25.07 7.96
N THR A 5 -8.87 24.49 8.23
CA THR A 5 -9.19 23.14 7.74
C THR A 5 -9.52 23.21 6.25
N LYS A 6 -8.59 22.81 5.37
CA LYS A 6 -8.85 22.67 3.94
C LYS A 6 -9.70 21.41 3.69
N LEU A 7 -10.99 21.61 3.42
CA LEU A 7 -11.95 20.57 3.01
C LEU A 7 -11.86 20.37 1.49
N PHE A 8 -11.07 19.40 1.02
CA PHE A 8 -11.06 19.02 -0.40
C PHE A 8 -11.92 17.77 -0.69
N SER A 9 -12.46 17.73 -1.90
CA SER A 9 -13.51 16.82 -2.36
C SER A 9 -12.91 15.74 -3.27
N CYS A 10 -13.27 14.47 -3.06
CA CYS A 10 -12.68 13.29 -3.71
C CYS A 10 -12.93 13.15 -5.23
N TYR A 11 -13.46 14.18 -5.91
CA TYR A 11 -13.90 14.11 -7.30
C TYR A 11 -12.79 14.28 -8.35
N ASN A 12 -11.54 14.56 -7.95
CA ASN A 12 -10.43 14.84 -8.87
C ASN A 12 -9.32 13.77 -8.93
N PHE A 13 -9.56 12.56 -8.41
CA PHE A 13 -8.58 11.48 -8.52
C PHE A 13 -8.68 10.76 -9.88
N PRO A 14 -7.55 10.50 -10.58
CA PRO A 14 -7.56 9.68 -11.78
C PRO A 14 -8.08 8.26 -11.46
N PRO A 15 -8.80 7.63 -12.40
CA PRO A 15 -9.68 6.46 -12.17
C PRO A 15 -9.02 5.20 -11.60
N PHE A 16 -7.69 5.17 -11.50
CA PHE A 16 -6.93 4.05 -10.93
C PHE A 16 -6.78 4.08 -9.40
N ILE A 17 -7.12 5.18 -8.72
CA ILE A 17 -6.99 5.29 -7.25
C ILE A 17 -8.26 4.80 -6.51
N LEU A 18 -9.40 4.63 -7.18
CA LEU A 18 -10.68 4.44 -6.48
C LEU A 18 -11.62 3.32 -6.98
N HIS A 19 -11.42 2.72 -8.15
CA HIS A 19 -12.31 1.61 -8.56
C HIS A 19 -12.08 0.29 -7.80
N GLY A 20 -10.98 0.17 -7.04
CA GLY A 20 -10.72 -0.99 -6.18
C GLY A 20 -11.04 -0.80 -4.70
N PHE A 21 -11.28 0.45 -4.26
CA PHE A 21 -11.47 0.83 -2.85
C PHE A 21 -12.78 1.57 -2.57
N CYS A 22 -13.59 1.83 -3.61
CA CYS A 22 -14.94 2.33 -3.45
C CYS A 22 -15.89 1.16 -3.09
N CYS A 23 -15.86 0.73 -1.83
CA CYS A 23 -17.09 0.26 -1.24
C CYS A 23 -18.03 1.47 -1.25
N ARG A 24 -19.24 1.29 -1.78
CA ARG A 24 -20.23 2.34 -2.09
C ARG A 24 -20.82 2.96 -0.80
N CYS A 25 -19.98 3.45 0.11
CA CYS A 25 -20.41 4.16 1.29
C CYS A 25 -20.66 5.62 0.90
N LYS A 26 -21.94 5.93 0.69
CA LYS A 26 -22.46 7.29 0.50
C LYS A 26 -21.81 8.26 1.50
N GLY A 27 -20.89 9.08 1.00
CA GLY A 27 -20.62 10.42 1.52
C GLY A 27 -19.85 10.58 2.83
N ARG A 28 -18.67 9.97 3.02
CA ARG A 28 -17.80 10.36 4.16
C ARG A 28 -16.32 10.54 3.79
N LYS A 29 -15.89 11.80 3.82
CA LYS A 29 -14.49 12.33 3.76
C LYS A 29 -13.58 11.85 4.93
N PHE A 30 -13.93 10.75 5.60
CA PHE A 30 -13.38 10.40 6.92
C PHE A 30 -12.06 9.62 6.86
N PHE A 31 -11.88 8.87 5.78
CA PHE A 31 -10.86 7.84 5.62
C PHE A 31 -9.41 8.35 5.73
N TYR A 32 -9.07 9.42 5.01
CA TYR A 32 -7.72 10.01 5.07
C TYR A 32 -7.48 10.84 6.33
N ARG A 33 -8.54 11.34 6.98
CA ARG A 33 -8.44 12.28 8.10
C ARG A 33 -8.21 11.57 9.45
N HIS A 34 -8.62 10.30 9.60
CA HIS A 34 -8.35 9.53 10.83
C HIS A 34 -7.00 8.82 10.81
N PHE A 35 -6.55 8.35 9.64
CA PHE A 35 -5.24 7.72 9.50
C PHE A 35 -4.08 8.71 9.75
N THR A 36 -4.27 9.96 9.32
CA THR A 36 -3.33 11.07 9.57
C THR A 36 -3.26 11.49 11.04
N TYR A 37 -4.34 11.34 11.82
CA TYR A 37 -4.40 11.80 13.21
C TYR A 37 -3.55 10.95 14.18
N ASN A 38 -3.36 9.67 13.89
CA ASN A 38 -2.57 8.76 14.74
C ASN A 38 -1.09 8.66 14.35
N ILE A 39 -0.69 9.28 13.24
CA ILE A 39 0.69 9.28 12.74
C ILE A 39 1.18 10.73 12.81
N THR A 40 1.40 11.23 14.02
CA THR A 40 2.09 12.50 14.24
C THR A 40 3.58 12.25 14.19
N THR A 41 4.26 12.79 13.17
CA THR A 41 5.72 12.81 13.12
C THR A 41 6.22 14.03 13.89
N ASP A 42 7.09 13.82 14.88
CA ASP A 42 7.80 14.88 15.57
C ASP A 42 8.70 15.62 14.56
N GLY A 43 8.25 16.81 14.11
CA GLY A 43 9.13 17.85 13.57
C GLY A 43 9.71 17.68 12.16
N GLY A 44 9.27 16.70 11.37
CA GLY A 44 9.66 16.56 9.95
C GLY A 44 8.45 16.37 9.05
N SER A 45 8.28 17.27 8.07
CA SER A 45 7.28 17.12 6.99
C SER A 45 7.53 15.85 6.18
N TRP A 46 6.58 15.49 5.31
CA TRP A 46 6.55 14.35 4.39
C TRP A 46 5.95 13.07 4.95
N MET A 47 4.62 13.05 5.06
CA MET A 47 3.89 11.79 5.21
C MET A 47 3.88 11.05 3.85
N LYS A 48 4.79 10.08 3.67
CA LYS A 48 4.79 9.22 2.47
C LYS A 48 4.11 7.90 2.78
N ILE A 49 3.11 7.55 1.98
CA ILE A 49 2.30 6.34 2.18
C ILE A 49 2.56 5.36 1.05
N LEU A 50 2.98 4.15 1.41
CA LEU A 50 3.10 3.04 0.48
C LEU A 50 1.78 2.27 0.44
N VAL A 51 1.13 2.21 -0.72
CA VAL A 51 -0.10 1.44 -0.91
C VAL A 51 0.23 0.13 -1.61
N ILE A 52 -0.30 -0.97 -1.09
CA ILE A 52 -0.06 -2.35 -1.55
C ILE A 52 -1.40 -3.01 -1.90
N ASN A 53 -1.38 -3.78 -2.98
CA ASN A 53 -2.49 -4.63 -3.40
C ASN A 53 -1.91 -5.92 -3.99
N ALA A 54 -1.99 -7.00 -3.22
CA ALA A 54 -1.53 -8.31 -3.58
C ALA A 54 -2.69 -9.18 -4.08
N GLY A 55 -2.50 -9.81 -5.24
CA GLY A 55 -3.34 -10.88 -5.76
C GLY A 55 -2.56 -12.17 -5.90
N SER A 56 -3.21 -13.24 -6.34
CA SER A 56 -2.64 -14.60 -6.41
C SER A 56 -1.26 -14.68 -7.09
N SER A 57 -1.03 -13.92 -8.16
CA SER A 57 0.22 -13.94 -8.93
C SER A 57 0.84 -12.56 -9.15
N SER A 58 0.36 -11.53 -8.44
CA SER A 58 0.88 -10.17 -8.61
C SER A 58 0.87 -9.37 -7.30
N LEU A 59 1.74 -8.36 -7.23
CA LEU A 59 1.77 -7.35 -6.18
C LEU A 59 1.90 -5.99 -6.84
N LYS A 60 0.84 -5.19 -6.75
CA LYS A 60 0.80 -3.80 -7.24
C LYS A 60 1.10 -2.86 -6.08
N TYR A 61 1.80 -1.77 -6.39
CA TYR A 61 2.14 -0.78 -5.38
C TYR A 61 2.17 0.63 -5.94
N GLN A 62 2.02 1.59 -5.03
CA GLN A 62 2.17 3.00 -5.29
C GLN A 62 2.72 3.70 -4.05
N LEU A 63 3.75 4.54 -4.21
CA LEU A 63 4.20 5.47 -3.18
C LEU A 63 3.58 6.84 -3.45
N ILE A 64 2.93 7.40 -2.44
CA ILE A 64 2.21 8.67 -2.50
C ILE A 64 2.82 9.62 -1.47
N ASP A 65 3.11 10.84 -1.89
CA ASP A 65 3.40 11.94 -0.99
C ASP A 65 2.07 12.57 -0.57
N MET A 66 1.73 12.49 0.72
CA MET A 66 0.45 12.99 1.24
C MET A 66 0.44 14.50 1.48
N ASP A 67 1.60 15.16 1.50
CA ASP A 67 1.63 16.63 1.58
C ASP A 67 1.18 17.25 0.25
N THR A 68 1.53 16.58 -0.86
CA THR A 68 1.16 17.01 -2.22
C THR A 68 0.02 16.21 -2.84
N GLU A 69 -0.38 15.11 -2.21
CA GLU A 69 -1.31 14.08 -2.72
C GLU A 69 -0.90 13.50 -4.08
N LYS A 70 0.39 13.56 -4.42
CA LYS A 70 0.91 13.11 -5.71
C LYS A 70 1.56 11.74 -5.62
N MET A 71 1.37 10.96 -6.68
CA MET A 71 2.13 9.73 -6.90
C MET A 71 3.60 10.06 -7.12
N MET A 72 4.49 9.43 -6.34
CA MET A 72 5.94 9.51 -6.51
C MET A 72 6.45 8.38 -7.41
N ALA A 73 6.01 7.15 -7.14
CA ALA A 73 6.30 5.98 -7.96
C ALA A 73 5.13 4.99 -7.91
N LYS A 74 5.02 4.14 -8.92
CA LYS A 74 4.13 2.99 -8.94
C LYS A 74 4.75 1.82 -9.67
N GLY A 75 4.26 0.62 -9.40
CA GLY A 75 4.73 -0.56 -10.09
C GLY A 75 3.89 -1.80 -9.86
N ILE A 76 4.34 -2.88 -10.47
CA ILE A 76 3.79 -4.21 -10.32
C ILE A 76 4.91 -5.24 -10.39
N CYS A 77 4.93 -6.15 -9.41
CA CYS A 77 5.57 -7.45 -9.52
C CYS A 77 4.51 -8.40 -10.08
N ASP A 78 4.76 -9.02 -11.23
CA ASP A 78 3.77 -9.83 -11.93
C ASP A 78 4.33 -11.21 -12.24
N ARG A 79 3.43 -12.17 -12.46
CA ARG A 79 3.73 -13.60 -12.66
C ARG A 79 4.59 -14.17 -11.54
N ILE A 80 4.30 -13.78 -10.29
CA ILE A 80 4.97 -14.29 -9.09
C ILE A 80 4.85 -15.82 -9.06
N GLY A 81 5.95 -16.50 -8.75
CA GLY A 81 6.05 -17.95 -8.69
C GLY A 81 6.39 -18.62 -10.03
N THR A 82 6.59 -17.86 -11.11
CA THR A 82 6.92 -18.41 -12.43
C THR A 82 8.28 -17.90 -12.96
N GLU A 83 8.83 -18.60 -13.95
CA GLU A 83 10.08 -18.20 -14.64
C GLU A 83 9.92 -16.91 -15.45
N GLU A 84 8.68 -16.57 -15.84
CA GLU A 84 8.36 -15.35 -16.58
C GLU A 84 8.09 -14.15 -15.66
N SER A 85 8.43 -14.27 -14.38
CA SER A 85 8.26 -13.20 -13.39
C SER A 85 9.01 -11.93 -13.79
N PHE A 86 8.38 -10.78 -13.51
CA PHE A 86 8.97 -9.48 -13.83
C PHE A 86 8.51 -8.39 -12.86
N ILE A 87 9.31 -7.34 -12.80
CA ILE A 87 8.93 -6.08 -12.17
C ILE A 87 8.72 -5.01 -13.24
N LYS A 88 7.63 -4.27 -13.15
CA LYS A 88 7.40 -3.03 -13.90
C LYS A 88 7.39 -1.87 -12.92
N TYR A 89 8.27 -0.91 -13.14
CA TYR A 89 8.45 0.26 -12.27
C TYR A 89 8.26 1.55 -13.07
N GLN A 90 7.58 2.52 -12.47
CA GLN A 90 7.34 3.83 -13.05
C GLN A 90 7.53 4.91 -11.98
N LYS A 91 8.51 5.79 -12.19
CA LYS A 91 8.65 7.04 -11.44
C LYS A 91 7.70 8.09 -12.00
N ALA A 92 7.25 9.03 -11.16
CA ALA A 92 6.41 10.14 -11.57
C ALA A 92 7.06 10.92 -12.72
N GLY A 93 6.28 11.23 -13.76
CA GLY A 93 6.78 11.92 -14.96
C GLY A 93 7.58 11.06 -15.94
N GLU A 94 7.83 9.79 -15.63
CA GLU A 94 8.59 8.88 -16.49
C GLU A 94 7.72 7.76 -17.08
N SER A 95 8.20 7.16 -18.17
CA SER A 95 7.63 5.94 -18.75
C SER A 95 7.97 4.71 -17.91
N ALA A 96 7.03 3.78 -17.81
CA ALA A 96 7.23 2.55 -17.06
C ALA A 96 8.26 1.62 -17.73
N LYS A 97 9.18 1.07 -16.96
CA LYS A 97 10.20 0.11 -17.42
C LYS A 97 9.90 -1.27 -16.86
N LYS A 98 9.90 -2.29 -17.74
CA LYS A 98 9.74 -3.70 -17.39
C LYS A 98 11.11 -4.37 -17.33
N THR A 99 11.36 -5.15 -16.29
CA THR A 99 12.62 -5.89 -16.09
C THR A 99 12.31 -7.30 -15.60
N PRO A 100 12.74 -8.36 -16.31
CA PRO A 100 12.65 -9.72 -15.82
C PRO A 100 13.39 -9.88 -14.48
N ARG A 101 12.76 -10.57 -13.52
CA ARG A 101 13.32 -10.84 -12.19
C ARG A 101 12.66 -12.09 -11.65
N ALA A 102 13.44 -12.98 -11.02
CA ALA A 102 12.87 -14.11 -10.30
C ALA A 102 12.12 -13.62 -9.06
N ILE A 103 10.82 -13.95 -8.97
CA ILE A 103 9.96 -13.57 -7.85
C ILE A 103 9.24 -14.84 -7.35
N PRO A 104 9.87 -15.66 -6.48
CA PRO A 104 9.30 -16.94 -6.04
C PRO A 104 8.03 -16.80 -5.19
N ASN A 105 7.86 -15.69 -4.47
CA ASN A 105 6.73 -15.45 -3.58
C ASN A 105 6.51 -13.95 -3.31
N HIS A 106 5.40 -13.62 -2.64
CA HIS A 106 5.02 -12.24 -2.31
C HIS A 106 5.97 -11.54 -1.36
N VAL A 107 6.67 -12.27 -0.48
CA VAL A 107 7.71 -11.69 0.39
C VAL A 107 8.86 -11.16 -0.46
N GLN A 108 9.34 -11.94 -1.42
CA GLN A 108 10.38 -11.50 -2.35
C GLN A 108 9.88 -10.38 -3.26
N ALA A 109 8.62 -10.43 -3.69
CA ALA A 109 8.01 -9.33 -4.45
C ALA A 109 8.06 -8.02 -3.66
N PHE A 110 7.65 -8.03 -2.40
CA PHE A 110 7.66 -6.87 -1.52
C PHE A 110 9.08 -6.31 -1.31
N ARG A 111 10.07 -7.19 -1.10
CA ARG A 111 11.48 -6.77 -0.99
C ARG A 111 12.00 -6.10 -2.26
N LEU A 112 11.60 -6.60 -3.44
CA LEU A 112 11.95 -5.96 -4.71
C LEU A 112 11.28 -4.58 -4.87
N VAL A 113 10.06 -4.41 -4.35
CA VAL A 113 9.40 -3.10 -4.29
C VAL A 113 10.22 -2.12 -3.47
N THR A 114 10.57 -2.48 -2.23
CA THR A 114 11.31 -1.57 -1.35
C THR A 114 12.69 -1.23 -1.91
N GLN A 115 13.40 -2.21 -2.49
CA GLN A 115 14.65 -1.98 -3.21
C GLN A 115 14.49 -1.03 -4.41
N ALA A 116 13.41 -1.16 -5.18
CA ALA A 116 13.16 -0.27 -6.32
C ALA A 116 12.90 1.17 -5.90
N LEU A 117 12.26 1.38 -4.73
CA LEU A 117 11.95 2.71 -4.20
C LEU A 117 13.20 3.46 -3.72
N VAL A 118 14.19 2.75 -3.15
CA VAL A 118 15.47 3.32 -2.67
C VAL A 118 16.64 3.16 -3.64
N ASP A 119 16.37 2.71 -4.87
CA ASP A 119 17.43 2.50 -5.86
C ASP A 119 18.18 3.82 -6.16
N PRO A 120 19.53 3.86 -6.07
CA PRO A 120 20.28 5.11 -6.24
C PRO A 120 20.10 5.80 -7.59
N LYS A 121 19.67 5.08 -8.63
CA LYS A 121 19.53 5.60 -10.00
C LYS A 121 18.09 5.97 -10.34
N LYS A 122 17.11 5.18 -9.88
CA LYS A 122 15.69 5.34 -10.27
C LYS A 122 14.73 5.50 -9.10
N GLY A 123 15.23 5.40 -7.86
CA GLY A 123 14.45 5.56 -6.65
C GLY A 123 13.80 6.93 -6.54
N VAL A 124 12.86 7.00 -5.61
CA VAL A 124 12.10 8.22 -5.28
C VAL A 124 12.24 8.62 -3.82
N ILE A 125 12.88 7.78 -3.02
CA ILE A 125 13.27 8.01 -1.63
C ILE A 125 14.71 7.54 -1.46
N SER A 126 15.41 8.11 -0.49
CA SER A 126 16.81 7.79 -0.17
C SER A 126 16.89 6.66 0.85
N ASP A 127 15.91 6.59 1.76
CA ASP A 127 15.85 5.58 2.82
C ASP A 127 14.41 5.10 3.07
N LEU A 128 14.26 3.86 3.56
CA LEU A 128 12.96 3.29 3.86
C LEU A 128 12.25 3.97 5.05
N SER A 129 12.98 4.63 5.94
CA SER A 129 12.42 5.45 7.03
C SER A 129 11.61 6.64 6.53
N GLU A 130 11.74 7.03 5.26
CA GLU A 130 10.90 8.07 4.66
C GLU A 130 9.45 7.61 4.44
N ILE A 131 9.18 6.30 4.47
CA ILE A 131 7.82 5.75 4.41
C ILE A 131 7.22 5.82 5.81
N SER A 132 6.14 6.59 5.96
CA SER A 132 5.50 6.83 7.26
C SER A 132 4.49 5.74 7.62
N ALA A 133 3.88 5.11 6.60
CA ALA A 133 2.93 4.02 6.80
C ALA A 133 2.71 3.20 5.52
N VAL A 134 2.09 2.04 5.69
CA VAL A 134 1.68 1.17 4.58
C VAL A 134 0.17 0.89 4.60
N GLY A 135 -0.50 1.09 3.48
CA GLY A 135 -1.91 0.74 3.27
C GLY A 135 -2.05 -0.55 2.48
N HIS A 136 -2.94 -1.44 2.90
CA HIS A 136 -3.16 -2.78 2.35
C HIS A 136 -4.59 -2.95 1.86
N ARG A 137 -4.78 -3.58 0.71
CA ARG A 137 -6.11 -3.85 0.14
C ARG A 137 -6.57 -5.27 0.46
N VAL A 138 -7.47 -5.41 1.42
CA VAL A 138 -8.06 -6.71 1.73
C VAL A 138 -9.40 -6.83 1.01
N VAL A 139 -9.53 -7.84 0.14
CA VAL A 139 -10.72 -7.97 -0.73
C VAL A 139 -11.97 -8.36 0.04
N GLN A 140 -11.84 -9.25 1.03
CA GLN A 140 -12.98 -9.76 1.79
C GLN A 140 -12.77 -9.59 3.29
N GLY A 141 -13.54 -8.68 3.90
CA GLY A 141 -13.53 -8.41 5.35
C GLY A 141 -14.50 -9.27 6.16
N GLY A 142 -15.37 -10.04 5.49
CA GLY A 142 -16.41 -10.83 6.15
C GLY A 142 -17.35 -9.95 7.00
N ALA A 143 -17.91 -10.53 8.06
CA ALA A 143 -18.70 -9.78 9.05
C ALA A 143 -17.82 -9.11 10.14
N ILE A 144 -16.50 -9.29 10.08
CA ILE A 144 -15.55 -8.82 11.10
C ILE A 144 -15.18 -7.36 10.85
N PHE A 145 -14.96 -6.99 9.59
CA PHE A 145 -14.50 -5.66 9.21
C PHE A 145 -15.58 -4.92 8.42
N ASP A 146 -16.12 -3.85 9.00
CA ASP A 146 -17.06 -2.92 8.37
C ASP A 146 -16.44 -1.55 8.06
N HIS A 147 -15.20 -1.33 8.49
CA HIS A 147 -14.38 -0.16 8.21
C HIS A 147 -12.90 -0.56 8.22
N SER A 148 -12.05 0.38 7.79
CA SER A 148 -10.60 0.19 7.77
C SER A 148 -10.00 0.23 9.16
N VAL A 149 -9.03 -0.64 9.41
CA VAL A 149 -8.45 -0.82 10.75
C VAL A 149 -6.93 -0.86 10.70
N LEU A 150 -6.31 -0.44 11.82
CA LEU A 150 -4.87 -0.59 12.01
C LEU A 150 -4.50 -2.06 12.16
N VAL A 151 -3.42 -2.47 11.52
CA VAL A 151 -2.95 -3.86 11.57
C VAL A 151 -2.33 -4.14 12.93
N THR A 152 -2.97 -5.04 13.67
CA THR A 152 -2.45 -5.68 14.88
C THR A 152 -2.25 -7.17 14.64
N ASP A 153 -1.64 -7.88 15.60
CA ASP A 153 -1.52 -9.35 15.53
C ASP A 153 -2.89 -10.02 15.46
N GLU A 154 -3.92 -9.43 16.08
CA GLU A 154 -5.30 -9.92 16.00
C GLU A 154 -5.90 -9.70 14.62
N VAL A 155 -5.74 -8.50 14.04
CA VAL A 155 -6.24 -8.20 12.69
C VAL A 155 -5.63 -9.14 11.65
N ILE A 156 -4.35 -9.50 11.77
CA ILE A 156 -3.72 -10.48 10.87
C ILE A 156 -4.37 -11.86 11.02
N ARG A 157 -4.60 -12.34 12.25
CA ARG A 157 -5.28 -13.62 12.47
C ARG A 157 -6.69 -13.62 11.89
N GLN A 158 -7.41 -12.52 12.03
CA GLN A 158 -8.76 -12.35 11.47
C GLN A 158 -8.74 -12.32 9.94
N ILE A 159 -7.77 -11.65 9.30
CA ILE A 159 -7.62 -11.70 7.84
C ILE A 159 -7.29 -13.12 7.37
N GLN A 160 -6.43 -13.83 8.10
CA GLN A 160 -6.09 -15.22 7.81
C GLN A 160 -7.30 -16.15 7.94
N SER A 161 -8.17 -15.95 8.94
CA SER A 161 -9.39 -16.76 9.09
C SER A 161 -10.40 -16.54 7.97
N LEU A 162 -10.32 -15.41 7.26
CA LEU A 162 -11.15 -15.07 6.11
C LEU A 162 -10.59 -15.59 4.77
N ILE A 163 -9.40 -16.21 4.75
CA ILE A 163 -8.81 -16.81 3.54
C ILE A 163 -9.78 -17.76 2.81
N PRO A 164 -10.53 -18.64 3.49
CA PRO A 164 -11.50 -19.53 2.81
C PRO A 164 -12.57 -18.78 2.00
N LEU A 165 -12.88 -17.53 2.34
CA LEU A 165 -13.86 -16.72 1.61
C LEU A 165 -13.29 -16.06 0.35
N ALA A 166 -11.97 -15.83 0.30
CA ALA A 166 -11.29 -15.19 -0.83
C ALA A 166 -9.83 -15.69 -0.96
N PRO A 167 -9.61 -16.98 -1.27
CA PRO A 167 -8.29 -17.60 -1.16
C PRO A 167 -7.26 -16.99 -2.11
N LEU A 168 -7.67 -16.55 -3.29
CA LEU A 168 -6.80 -15.95 -4.30
C LEU A 168 -6.45 -14.47 -4.02
N HIS A 169 -7.03 -13.88 -2.97
CA HIS A 169 -6.85 -12.46 -2.64
C HIS A 169 -6.37 -12.27 -1.20
N ASN A 170 -7.10 -12.80 -0.22
CA ASN A 170 -6.78 -12.59 1.19
C ASN A 170 -5.47 -13.29 1.61
N LYS A 171 -5.13 -14.46 1.04
CA LYS A 171 -3.85 -15.12 1.34
C LYS A 171 -2.64 -14.31 0.85
N PRO A 172 -2.57 -13.92 -0.44
CA PRO A 172 -1.54 -13.00 -0.92
C PRO A 172 -1.42 -11.69 -0.13
N GLU A 173 -2.55 -11.09 0.26
CA GLU A 173 -2.53 -9.84 1.02
C GLU A 173 -2.03 -10.05 2.46
N ALA A 174 -2.45 -11.13 3.13
CA ALA A 174 -1.89 -11.50 4.43
C ALA A 174 -0.37 -11.72 4.36
N ASP A 175 0.13 -12.35 3.30
CA ASP A 175 1.57 -12.52 3.07
C ASP A 175 2.28 -11.18 2.86
N ALA A 176 1.66 -10.22 2.16
CA ALA A 176 2.21 -8.89 1.97
C ALA A 176 2.26 -8.08 3.28
N ILE A 177 1.24 -8.19 4.13
CA ILE A 177 1.22 -7.59 5.48
C ILE A 177 2.35 -8.16 6.35
N LEU A 178 2.53 -9.48 6.32
CA LEU A 178 3.63 -10.14 7.03
C LEU A 178 5.00 -9.72 6.49
N ALA A 179 5.16 -9.64 5.17
CA ALA A 179 6.38 -9.16 4.53
C ALA A 179 6.70 -7.71 4.92
N CYS A 180 5.68 -6.85 5.02
CA CYS A 180 5.86 -5.48 5.49
C CYS A 180 6.44 -5.45 6.91
N ARG A 181 5.97 -6.32 7.80
CA ARG A 181 6.51 -6.44 9.17
C ARG A 181 7.93 -6.97 9.22
N GLU A 182 8.31 -7.86 8.31
CA GLU A 182 9.71 -8.30 8.20
C GLU A 182 10.63 -7.18 7.73
N VAL A 183 10.18 -6.38 6.75
CA VAL A 183 11.02 -5.35 6.12
C VAL A 183 11.12 -4.08 6.96
N PHE A 184 10.00 -3.59 7.51
CA PHE A 184 9.96 -2.33 8.25
C PHE A 184 9.92 -2.53 9.78
N GLY A 185 9.77 -3.76 10.26
CA GLY A 185 9.56 -4.08 11.67
C GLY A 185 8.11 -3.87 12.13
N LYS A 186 7.81 -4.37 13.33
CA LYS A 186 6.45 -4.32 13.92
C LYS A 186 5.96 -2.91 14.24
N LYS A 187 6.85 -1.92 14.35
CA LYS A 187 6.51 -0.53 14.70
C LYS A 187 5.96 0.25 13.51
N MET A 188 6.16 -0.22 12.28
CA MET A 188 5.65 0.44 11.08
C MET A 188 4.11 0.44 11.08
N PRO A 189 3.44 1.61 11.08
CA PRO A 189 1.99 1.68 11.00
C PRO A 189 1.49 1.07 9.68
N GLN A 190 0.51 0.18 9.81
CA GLN A 190 -0.13 -0.49 8.69
C GLN A 190 -1.65 -0.36 8.83
N CYS A 191 -2.34 -0.17 7.70
CA CYS A 191 -3.80 -0.13 7.63
C CYS A 191 -4.31 -1.15 6.63
N VAL A 192 -5.37 -1.85 6.97
CA VAL A 192 -6.12 -2.68 6.02
C VAL A 192 -7.44 -2.02 5.70
N VAL A 193 -7.80 -2.14 4.43
CA VAL A 193 -8.95 -1.45 3.83
C VAL A 193 -9.69 -2.42 2.92
#